data_AF-A0A6P8TKH9-F1
#
_entry.id   AF-A0A6P8TKH9-F1
#
_cell.length_a   1.000
_cell.length_b   1.000
_cell.length_c   1.000
_cell.angle_alpha   90.00
_cell.angle_beta   90.00
_cell.angle_gamma   90.00
#
_symmetry.space_group_name_H-M   'P 1'
#
loop_
_entity.id
_entity.type
_entity.pdbx_description
1 polymer ?
#
loop_
_entity_poly.entity_id
_entity_poly.type
_entity_poly.pdbx_seq_one_letter_code
_entity_poly.pdbx_strand_id
1 'polypeptide(L)'
;MRKKWEVALRREGFTASESSVICSEHFKQDEFDRTGQIVRLRDGVIPSIFSFPVHLQRPEKGRTTSTSRKAEESLSVAPQDDPEASTSHSQPQPNDANSPIATTTGQIKWRFINHLNEVQKKDGLHAANQITDKHVYFENHKRRVSLAAQTLSRSVSVALRTMRDLRYSQFKD
;
A
#
# COMPACT_ATOMS: atom_id res chain seq x y z
N MET A 1 -21.38 -9.64 -2.24
CA MET A 1 -20.29 -9.27 -1.31
C MET A 1 -19.26 -8.32 -1.94
N ARG A 2 -18.60 -8.68 -3.05
CA ARG A 2 -17.56 -7.83 -3.70
C ARG A 2 -17.97 -6.37 -3.95
N LYS A 3 -19.15 -6.12 -4.55
CA LYS A 3 -19.67 -4.75 -4.75
C LYS A 3 -19.79 -3.93 -3.47
N LYS A 4 -20.15 -4.55 -2.34
CA LYS A 4 -20.22 -3.86 -1.04
C LYS A 4 -18.83 -3.46 -0.54
N TRP A 5 -17.81 -4.26 -0.84
CA TRP A 5 -16.43 -4.00 -0.43
C TRP A 5 -15.77 -2.90 -1.28
N GLU A 6 -16.10 -2.81 -2.58
CA GLU A 6 -15.69 -1.69 -3.44
C GLU A 6 -16.14 -0.34 -2.86
N VAL A 7 -17.42 -0.26 -2.45
CA VAL A 7 -17.99 0.94 -1.82
C VAL A 7 -17.33 1.23 -0.46
N ALA A 8 -17.07 0.21 0.34
CA ALA A 8 -16.46 0.36 1.66
C ALA A 8 -15.00 0.86 1.60
N LEU A 9 -14.26 0.48 0.56
CA LEU A 9 -12.87 0.90 0.35
C LEU A 9 -12.73 2.39 0.00
N ARG A 10 -13.81 3.02 -0.48
CA ARG A 10 -13.86 4.47 -0.82
C ARG A 10 -12.70 4.92 -1.72
N ARG A 11 -12.23 4.03 -2.61
CA ARG A 11 -11.20 4.33 -3.61
C ARG A 11 -11.89 4.73 -4.90
N GLU A 12 -11.62 5.95 -5.36
CA GLU A 12 -12.14 6.45 -6.64
C GLU A 12 -11.73 5.52 -7.78
N GLY A 13 -12.69 5.12 -8.62
CA GLY A 13 -12.46 4.23 -9.77
C GLY A 13 -11.99 2.81 -9.42
N PHE A 14 -12.13 2.34 -8.17
CA PHE A 14 -11.72 0.98 -7.80
C PHE A 14 -12.81 -0.06 -8.09
N THR A 15 -12.46 -1.05 -8.90
CA THR A 15 -13.27 -2.26 -9.17
C THR A 15 -12.54 -3.48 -8.64
N ALA A 16 -13.20 -4.28 -7.79
CA ALA A 16 -12.60 -5.45 -7.18
C ALA A 16 -12.48 -6.59 -8.20
N SER A 17 -11.24 -7.04 -8.43
CA SER A 17 -10.94 -8.25 -9.18
C SER A 17 -11.08 -9.51 -8.31
N GLU A 18 -11.03 -10.70 -8.93
CA GLU A 18 -11.00 -11.97 -8.19
C GLU A 18 -9.76 -12.15 -7.32
N SER A 19 -8.67 -11.46 -7.67
CA SER A 19 -7.42 -11.42 -6.91
C SER A 19 -7.36 -10.30 -5.87
N SER A 20 -8.41 -9.47 -5.76
CA SER A 20 -8.47 -8.39 -4.78
C SER A 20 -8.73 -8.96 -3.39
N VAL A 21 -7.76 -8.79 -2.50
CA VAL A 21 -7.81 -9.26 -1.11
C VAL A 21 -7.75 -8.08 -0.13
N ILE A 22 -8.41 -8.23 1.02
CA ILE A 22 -8.40 -7.26 2.11
C ILE A 22 -7.85 -7.95 3.35
N CYS A 23 -6.90 -7.30 4.04
CA CYS A 23 -6.30 -7.83 5.26
C CYS A 23 -7.34 -7.93 6.39
N SER A 24 -7.17 -8.89 7.30
CA SER A 24 -8.08 -9.11 8.44
C SER A 24 -8.23 -7.91 9.36
N GLU A 25 -7.20 -7.05 9.43
CA GLU A 25 -7.18 -5.81 10.24
C GLU A 25 -8.33 -4.83 9.89
N HIS A 26 -8.90 -4.95 8.69
CA HIS A 26 -10.01 -4.10 8.25
C HIS A 26 -11.38 -4.57 8.75
N PHE A 27 -11.43 -5.68 9.48
CA PHE A 27 -12.63 -6.30 10.02
C PHE A 27 -12.54 -6.40 11.54
N LYS A 28 -13.68 -6.31 12.22
CA LYS A 28 -13.68 -6.47 13.67
C LYS A 28 -13.47 -7.94 14.04
N GLN A 29 -12.90 -8.17 15.21
CA GLN A 29 -12.48 -9.52 15.59
C GLN A 29 -13.66 -10.50 15.76
N ASP A 30 -14.84 -9.99 16.13
CA ASP A 30 -16.12 -10.69 16.33
C ASP A 30 -16.84 -11.04 15.02
N GLU A 31 -16.45 -10.42 13.91
CA GLU A 31 -17.00 -10.69 12.58
C GLU A 31 -16.38 -11.95 11.92
N PHE A 32 -15.37 -12.53 12.55
CA PHE A 32 -14.79 -13.81 12.17
C PHE A 32 -15.52 -14.97 12.83
N ASP A 33 -15.95 -15.93 12.03
CA ASP A 33 -16.37 -17.25 12.50
C ASP A 33 -15.14 -18.14 12.72
N ARG A 34 -14.97 -18.55 13.98
CA ARG A 34 -13.90 -19.43 14.46
C ARG A 34 -14.41 -20.81 14.88
N THR A 35 -15.67 -21.12 14.62
CA THR A 35 -16.34 -22.35 15.07
C THR A 35 -15.86 -23.59 14.32
N GLY A 36 -15.23 -23.41 13.15
CA GLY A 36 -14.71 -24.50 12.32
C GLY A 36 -13.19 -24.65 12.33
N GLN A 37 -12.68 -25.58 11.50
CA GLN A 37 -11.24 -25.80 11.30
C GLN A 37 -10.51 -24.59 10.67
N ILE A 38 -11.23 -23.71 9.96
CA ILE A 38 -10.68 -22.50 9.35
C ILE A 38 -11.40 -21.27 9.90
N VAL A 39 -10.63 -20.19 10.07
CA VAL A 39 -11.17 -18.87 10.40
C VAL A 39 -11.70 -18.24 9.12
N ARG A 40 -12.98 -17.86 9.11
CA ARG A 40 -13.64 -17.25 7.94
C ARG A 40 -14.43 -16.02 8.35
N LEU A 41 -14.64 -15.07 7.44
CA LEU A 41 -15.57 -13.96 7.68
C LEU A 41 -17.00 -14.50 7.66
N ARG A 42 -17.86 -13.96 8.52
CA ARG A 42 -19.31 -14.23 8.47
C ARG A 42 -19.90 -13.68 7.18
N ASP A 43 -21.01 -14.27 6.73
CA ASP A 43 -21.73 -13.77 5.57
C ASP A 43 -22.27 -12.35 5.84
N GLY A 44 -22.32 -11.53 4.80
CA GLY A 44 -22.77 -10.13 4.89
C GLY A 44 -21.77 -9.11 5.47
N VAL A 45 -20.66 -9.53 6.10
CA VAL A 45 -19.67 -8.61 6.69
C VAL A 45 -18.97 -7.72 5.65
N ILE A 46 -18.80 -6.46 6.00
CA ILE A 46 -18.08 -5.45 5.20
C ILE A 46 -16.89 -4.90 5.99
N PRO A 47 -15.75 -4.61 5.34
CA PRO A 47 -14.62 -4.00 6.03
C PRO A 47 -15.01 -2.60 6.50
N SER A 48 -14.92 -2.33 7.79
CA SER A 48 -15.31 -1.04 8.38
C SER A 48 -14.13 -0.28 8.99
N ILE A 49 -13.04 -0.98 9.30
CA ILE A 49 -11.89 -0.39 9.98
C ILE A 49 -10.93 0.15 8.92
N PHE A 50 -11.07 1.45 8.60
CA PHE A 50 -10.16 2.16 7.72
C PHE A 50 -9.69 3.45 8.39
N SER A 51 -8.38 3.57 8.64
CA SER A 51 -7.77 4.80 9.10
C SER A 51 -7.48 5.73 7.91
N PHE A 52 -8.48 6.50 7.49
CA PHE A 52 -8.32 7.48 6.42
C PHE A 52 -7.55 8.72 6.94
N PRO A 53 -6.60 9.29 6.18
CA PRO A 53 -6.03 10.61 6.44
C PRO A 53 -7.11 11.66 6.71
N VAL A 54 -6.82 12.68 7.52
CA VAL A 54 -7.80 13.70 7.97
C VAL A 54 -8.60 14.33 6.82
N HIS A 55 -7.96 14.57 5.67
CA HIS A 55 -8.61 15.13 4.47
C HIS A 55 -9.53 14.13 3.71
N LEU A 56 -9.48 12.84 4.04
CA LEU A 56 -10.34 11.76 3.52
C LEU A 56 -11.36 11.29 4.57
N GLN A 57 -11.29 11.82 5.80
CA GLN A 57 -12.32 11.59 6.80
C GLN A 57 -13.52 12.46 6.45
N ARG A 58 -14.70 11.83 6.39
CA ARG A 58 -15.94 12.57 6.22
C ARG A 58 -16.12 13.41 7.49
N PRO A 59 -16.44 14.72 7.39
CA PRO A 59 -16.82 15.48 8.57
C PRO A 59 -18.00 14.75 9.20
N GLU A 60 -17.82 14.23 10.41
CA GLU A 60 -18.96 13.80 11.22
C GLU A 60 -19.77 15.07 11.51
N LYS A 61 -20.80 15.33 10.71
CA LYS A 61 -21.87 16.23 11.15
C LYS A 61 -22.46 15.56 12.38
N GLY A 62 -22.06 16.04 13.55
CA GLY A 62 -22.59 15.61 14.83
C GLY A 62 -24.10 15.50 14.72
N ARG A 63 -24.60 14.30 14.95
CA ARG A 63 -26.02 14.00 14.88
C ARG A 63 -26.69 14.63 16.10
N THR A 64 -27.10 15.89 16.02
CA THR A 64 -28.12 16.43 16.92
C THR A 64 -29.47 15.92 16.41
N THR A 65 -30.04 14.94 17.11
CA THR A 65 -31.42 14.51 16.89
C THR A 65 -32.38 15.62 17.31
N SER A 66 -33.29 16.02 16.43
CA SER A 66 -34.75 15.99 16.65
C SER A 66 -35.48 16.83 15.58
N THR A 67 -36.45 16.19 14.89
CA THR A 67 -37.67 16.79 14.30
C THR A 67 -37.59 17.73 13.07
N SER A 68 -38.34 17.30 12.02
CA SER A 68 -39.15 18.12 11.07
C SER A 68 -38.36 18.94 10.01
N ARG A 69 -38.65 18.99 8.69
CA ARG A 69 -39.79 18.68 7.80
C ARG A 69 -39.18 18.46 6.39
N LYS A 70 -39.52 17.40 5.66
CA LYS A 70 -40.46 17.43 4.51
C LYS A 70 -40.01 18.37 3.37
N ALA A 71 -39.44 17.80 2.30
CA ALA A 71 -39.75 18.07 0.89
C ALA A 71 -38.80 17.25 0.00
N GLU A 72 -39.36 16.21 -0.63
CA GLU A 72 -38.90 15.70 -1.92
C GLU A 72 -39.13 16.79 -2.96
N GLU A 73 -38.14 17.13 -3.78
CA GLU A 73 -38.41 17.63 -5.13
C GLU A 73 -37.26 17.26 -6.07
N SER A 74 -37.67 16.55 -7.12
CA SER A 74 -36.92 16.06 -8.27
C SER A 74 -36.29 17.18 -9.10
N LEU A 75 -35.26 16.86 -9.90
CA LEU A 75 -35.33 16.89 -11.37
C LEU A 75 -33.95 16.73 -12.02
N SER A 76 -33.97 15.93 -13.07
CA SER A 76 -32.91 15.58 -14.01
C SER A 76 -32.39 16.76 -14.84
N VAL A 77 -31.27 16.53 -15.54
CA VAL A 77 -31.00 16.81 -16.98
C VAL A 77 -29.55 17.28 -17.18
N ALA A 78 -28.76 16.45 -17.87
CA ALA A 78 -27.57 16.83 -18.64
C ALA A 78 -28.03 17.49 -19.96
N PRO A 79 -27.22 18.33 -20.64
CA PRO A 79 -26.32 17.77 -21.67
C PRO A 79 -24.95 18.49 -21.85
N GLN A 80 -24.15 17.83 -22.69
CA GLN A 80 -22.74 17.99 -23.07
C GLN A 80 -22.45 19.21 -23.97
N ASP A 81 -21.18 19.65 -24.04
CA ASP A 81 -20.29 19.55 -25.22
C ASP A 81 -18.94 20.30 -25.00
N ASP A 82 -17.87 19.77 -25.62
CA ASP A 82 -16.42 20.01 -25.44
C ASP A 82 -15.89 21.40 -25.92
N PRO A 83 -14.58 21.74 -25.75
CA PRO A 83 -13.51 21.19 -26.62
C PRO A 83 -12.17 20.86 -25.94
N GLU A 84 -11.65 19.69 -26.30
CA GLU A 84 -10.28 19.39 -26.76
C GLU A 84 -9.12 20.32 -26.32
N ALA A 85 -8.23 19.79 -25.48
CA ALA A 85 -6.83 20.19 -25.46
C ALA A 85 -5.94 18.94 -25.36
N SER A 86 -5.35 18.60 -26.50
CA SER A 86 -4.28 17.61 -26.65
C SER A 86 -3.18 17.81 -25.61
N THR A 87 -2.92 16.78 -24.80
CA THR A 87 -1.63 16.65 -24.09
C THR A 87 -1.06 15.28 -24.39
N SER A 88 0.02 15.31 -25.15
CA SER A 88 0.78 14.19 -25.67
C SER A 88 1.16 13.20 -24.56
N HIS A 89 0.75 11.94 -24.72
CA HIS A 89 1.26 10.83 -23.91
C HIS A 89 2.71 10.51 -24.31
N SER A 90 3.66 11.03 -23.54
CA SER A 90 5.04 10.53 -23.54
C SER A 90 5.14 9.33 -22.59
N GLN A 91 5.50 8.19 -23.16
CA GLN A 91 5.86 6.95 -22.47
C GLN A 91 7.13 7.13 -21.61
N PRO A 92 7.14 6.81 -20.30
CA PRO A 92 8.38 6.82 -19.53
C PRO A 92 9.21 5.56 -19.77
N GLN A 93 10.43 5.75 -20.27
CA GLN A 93 11.47 4.72 -20.31
C GLN A 93 11.94 4.30 -18.90
N PRO A 94 12.53 3.10 -18.74
CA PRO A 94 12.87 2.53 -17.45
C PRO A 94 14.31 2.90 -17.05
N ASN A 95 14.52 3.90 -16.19
CA ASN A 95 15.79 4.08 -15.46
C ASN A 95 15.80 5.07 -14.28
N ASP A 96 14.76 5.87 -14.04
CA ASP A 96 14.86 6.93 -13.01
C ASP A 96 14.50 6.50 -11.57
N ALA A 97 13.99 5.28 -11.36
CA ALA A 97 13.53 4.81 -10.05
C ALA A 97 14.65 4.55 -9.02
N ASN A 98 15.93 4.61 -9.43
CA ASN A 98 17.09 4.33 -8.59
C ASN A 98 17.89 5.58 -8.16
N SER A 99 17.33 6.77 -8.36
CA SER A 99 17.99 8.01 -7.91
C SER A 99 18.12 8.03 -6.38
N PRO A 100 19.32 8.36 -5.84
CA PRO A 100 19.55 8.36 -4.40
C PRO A 100 18.67 9.39 -3.71
N ILE A 101 17.89 8.95 -2.72
CA ILE A 101 17.10 9.85 -1.89
C ILE A 101 18.06 10.47 -0.88
N ALA A 102 18.30 11.77 -1.02
CA ALA A 102 19.10 12.56 -0.10
C ALA A 102 18.23 13.06 1.07
N THR A 103 18.66 12.80 2.30
CA THR A 103 18.10 13.38 3.51
C THR A 103 19.16 14.26 4.19
N THR A 104 18.75 15.11 5.12
CA THR A 104 19.66 15.94 5.93
C THR A 104 20.71 15.11 6.69
N THR A 105 20.45 13.82 6.91
CA THR A 105 21.32 12.88 7.62
C THR A 105 22.22 12.06 6.69
N GLY A 106 21.98 12.09 5.37
CA GLY A 106 22.77 11.35 4.38
C GLY A 106 21.95 10.82 3.21
N GLN A 107 22.63 10.18 2.26
CA GLN A 107 22.02 9.58 1.08
C GLN A 107 21.80 8.08 1.29
N ILE A 108 20.59 7.60 0.97
CA ILE A 108 20.32 6.16 0.92
C ILE A 108 20.46 5.73 -0.53
N LYS A 109 21.43 4.84 -0.79
CA LYS A 109 21.71 4.33 -2.13
C LYS A 109 21.15 2.92 -2.27
N TRP A 110 20.30 2.71 -3.28
CA TRP A 110 19.66 1.40 -3.54
C TRP A 110 20.67 0.25 -3.67
N ARG A 111 21.89 0.54 -4.15
CA ARG A 111 23.01 -0.42 -4.25
C ARG A 111 23.25 -1.22 -2.96
N PHE A 112 23.02 -0.62 -1.78
CA PHE A 112 23.26 -1.30 -0.51
C PHE A 112 22.22 -2.40 -0.22
N ILE A 113 21.00 -2.23 -0.70
CA ILE A 113 19.95 -3.27 -0.64
C ILE A 113 20.35 -4.46 -1.53
N ASN A 114 20.87 -4.17 -2.74
CA ASN A 114 21.35 -5.20 -3.66
C ASN A 114 22.53 -5.98 -3.03
N HIS A 115 23.55 -5.28 -2.51
CA HIS A 115 24.69 -5.91 -1.87
C HIS A 115 24.28 -6.76 -0.66
N LEU A 116 23.29 -6.32 0.13
CA LEU A 116 22.80 -7.08 1.28
C LEU A 116 22.20 -8.42 0.85
N ASN A 117 21.36 -8.40 -0.19
CA ASN A 117 20.77 -9.62 -0.75
C ASN A 117 21.85 -10.57 -1.30
N GLU A 118 22.86 -10.03 -2.00
CA GLU A 118 23.95 -10.84 -2.56
C GLU A 118 24.83 -11.47 -1.48
N VAL A 119 25.16 -10.73 -0.41
CA VAL A 119 25.92 -11.29 0.71
C VAL A 119 25.12 -12.38 1.44
N GLN A 120 23.82 -12.16 1.68
CA GLN A 120 22.97 -13.17 2.32
C GLN A 120 22.89 -14.48 1.52
N LYS A 121 22.82 -14.39 0.18
CA LYS A 121 22.87 -15.57 -0.71
C LYS A 121 24.24 -16.24 -0.71
N LYS A 122 25.31 -15.44 -0.83
CA LYS A 122 26.68 -15.94 -0.95
C LYS A 122 27.14 -16.66 0.30
N ASP A 123 26.90 -16.05 1.46
CA ASP A 123 27.38 -16.54 2.74
C ASP A 123 26.40 -17.57 3.34
N GLY A 124 25.22 -17.76 2.73
CA GLY A 124 24.14 -18.63 3.23
C GLY A 124 23.57 -18.19 4.58
N LEU A 125 23.98 -17.03 5.07
CA LEU A 125 23.64 -16.49 6.38
C LEU A 125 22.74 -15.27 6.21
N HIS A 126 21.44 -15.46 6.44
CA HIS A 126 20.50 -14.36 6.46
C HIS A 126 20.62 -13.62 7.78
N ALA A 127 21.03 -12.34 7.73
CA ALA A 127 20.66 -11.40 8.79
C ALA A 127 19.14 -11.52 9.04
N ALA A 128 18.66 -11.32 10.26
CA ALA A 128 17.26 -11.54 10.67
C ALA A 128 16.18 -10.67 9.95
N ASN A 129 16.52 -10.08 8.79
CA ASN A 129 15.59 -9.52 7.82
C ASN A 129 15.20 -10.59 6.77
N GLN A 130 14.06 -10.39 6.12
CA GLN A 130 13.55 -11.28 5.07
C GLN A 130 13.74 -10.67 3.67
N ILE A 131 14.90 -10.07 3.38
CA ILE A 131 15.19 -9.59 2.02
C ILE A 131 15.52 -10.77 1.11
N THR A 132 14.99 -10.69 -0.10
CA THR A 132 15.19 -11.65 -1.19
C THR A 132 15.15 -10.91 -2.52
N ASP A 133 15.42 -11.60 -3.64
CA ASP A 133 15.34 -11.05 -4.99
C ASP A 133 14.00 -10.38 -5.32
N LYS A 134 12.90 -10.86 -4.75
CA LYS A 134 11.58 -10.27 -4.98
C LYS A 134 11.50 -8.83 -4.46
N HIS A 135 12.28 -8.51 -3.43
CA HIS A 135 12.36 -7.18 -2.83
C HIS A 135 13.31 -6.27 -3.60
N VAL A 136 14.44 -6.82 -4.09
CA VAL A 136 15.40 -6.09 -4.93
C VAL A 136 14.78 -5.74 -6.29
N TYR A 137 14.11 -6.70 -6.92
CA TYR A 137 13.45 -6.54 -8.21
C TYR A 137 11.94 -6.34 -8.04
N PHE A 138 11.55 -5.48 -7.09
CA PHE A 138 10.14 -5.19 -6.83
C PHE A 138 9.43 -4.59 -8.05
N GLU A 139 10.17 -3.99 -8.99
CA GLU A 139 9.64 -3.49 -10.26
C GLU A 139 8.99 -4.59 -11.12
N ASN A 140 9.42 -5.85 -10.98
CA ASN A 140 8.76 -6.98 -11.65
C ASN A 140 7.39 -7.29 -11.02
N HIS A 141 7.11 -6.69 -9.86
CA HIS A 141 5.90 -6.88 -9.08
C HIS A 141 5.30 -5.52 -8.67
N LYS A 142 5.21 -4.54 -9.60
CA LYS A 142 4.79 -3.13 -9.31
C LYS A 142 3.51 -2.98 -8.48
N ARG A 143 2.61 -3.98 -8.50
CA ARG A 143 1.36 -4.01 -7.72
C ARG A 143 1.54 -4.45 -6.26
N ARG A 144 2.68 -5.03 -5.89
CA ARG A 144 3.02 -5.50 -4.54
C ARG A 144 3.97 -4.51 -3.87
N VAL A 145 3.42 -3.33 -3.53
CA VAL A 145 4.16 -2.24 -2.88
C VAL A 145 4.82 -2.68 -1.57
N SER A 146 4.29 -3.72 -0.91
CA SER A 146 4.90 -4.33 0.28
C SER A 146 6.35 -4.78 0.05
N LEU A 147 6.69 -5.27 -1.15
CA LEU A 147 8.05 -5.71 -1.47
C LEU A 147 9.04 -4.54 -1.42
N ALA A 148 8.65 -3.38 -1.96
CA ALA A 148 9.48 -2.17 -1.90
C ALA A 148 9.55 -1.63 -0.47
N ALA A 149 8.40 -1.51 0.21
CA ALA A 149 8.33 -0.95 1.56
C ALA A 149 9.17 -1.75 2.58
N GLN A 150 9.22 -3.07 2.44
CA GLN A 150 9.97 -3.95 3.33
C GLN A 150 11.49 -3.67 3.31
N THR A 151 12.02 -3.16 2.19
CA THR A 151 13.44 -2.75 2.08
C THR A 151 13.80 -1.58 2.98
N LEU A 152 12.81 -0.80 3.43
CA LEU A 152 12.99 0.34 4.34
C LEU A 152 12.68 -0.03 5.80
N SER A 153 12.44 -1.30 6.11
CA SER A 153 12.09 -1.73 7.46
C SER A 153 13.26 -1.59 8.45
N ARG A 154 12.95 -1.50 9.73
CA ARG A 154 13.94 -1.45 10.82
C ARG A 154 14.91 -2.63 10.82
N SER A 155 14.43 -3.83 10.47
CA SER A 155 15.29 -5.03 10.41
C SER A 155 16.37 -4.90 9.33
N VAL A 156 16.03 -4.27 8.21
CA VAL A 156 16.94 -4.04 7.08
C VAL A 156 17.94 -2.96 7.43
N SER A 157 17.50 -1.86 8.06
CA SER A 157 18.43 -0.79 8.47
C SER A 157 19.46 -1.28 9.50
N VAL A 158 19.06 -2.12 10.45
CA VAL A 158 19.98 -2.77 11.41
C VAL A 158 20.98 -3.68 10.70
N ALA A 159 20.52 -4.47 9.73
CA ALA A 159 21.40 -5.33 8.94
C ALA A 159 22.42 -4.51 8.15
N LEU A 160 21.99 -3.47 7.44
CA LEU A 160 22.89 -2.57 6.70
C LEU A 160 23.92 -1.91 7.61
N ARG A 161 23.52 -1.46 8.81
CA ARG A 161 24.45 -0.93 9.81
C ARG A 161 25.47 -1.98 10.24
N THR A 162 25.01 -3.19 10.52
CA THR A 162 25.86 -4.31 10.92
C THR A 162 26.89 -4.64 9.83
N MET A 163 26.49 -4.67 8.55
CA MET A 163 27.42 -4.91 7.43
C MET A 163 28.51 -3.83 7.33
N ARG A 164 28.15 -2.57 7.61
CA ARG A 164 29.10 -1.45 7.68
C ARG A 164 30.05 -1.59 8.87
N ASP A 165 29.52 -1.94 10.05
CA ASP A 165 30.29 -2.11 11.28
C ASP A 165 31.29 -3.28 11.16
N LEU A 166 30.88 -4.36 10.49
CA LEU A 166 31.72 -5.51 10.11
C LEU A 166 32.71 -5.20 8.98
N ARG A 167 32.76 -3.94 8.50
CA ARG A 167 33.72 -3.43 7.51
C ARG A 167 33.67 -4.11 6.14
N TYR A 168 32.53 -4.67 5.73
CA TYR A 168 32.35 -5.14 4.35
C TYR A 168 32.60 -3.98 3.37
N SER A 169 33.51 -4.19 2.42
CA SER A 169 33.94 -3.15 1.45
C SER A 169 32.77 -2.60 0.62
N GLN A 170 31.76 -3.43 0.36
CA GLN A 170 30.56 -3.11 -0.42
C GLN A 170 29.59 -2.13 0.28
N PHE A 171 29.77 -1.88 1.58
CA PHE A 171 28.89 -1.04 2.41
C PHE A 171 29.59 0.22 2.93
N LYS A 172 30.77 0.53 2.38
CA LYS A 172 31.47 1.80 2.60
C LYS A 172 30.91 2.86 1.64
N ASP A 173 30.72 4.07 2.15
CA ASP A 173 30.40 5.25 1.35
C ASP A 173 31.67 5.95 0.88
#